data_AF-A0A969ETV1-F1
#
_entry.id   AF-A0A969ETV1-F1
#
_cell.length_a   1.000
_cell.length_b   1.000
_cell.length_c   1.000
_cell.angle_alpha   90.00
_cell.angle_beta   90.00
_cell.angle_gamma   90.00
#
_symmetry.space_group_name_H-M   'P 1'
#
loop_
_entity.id
_entity.type
_entity.pdbx_description
1 polymer ?
#
loop_
_entity_poly.entity_id
_entity_poly.type
_entity_poly.pdbx_seq_one_letter_code
_entity_poly.pdbx_strand_id
1 'polypeptide(L)'
;MATPHADRSLRMRLRVLDADGKVLVQGRDLERIKAGLKGEAQDSFAALPTPEFERDNVRDWNFGELPTQVEFVRNDISLKGYPTLCPQPDGSLALRLVDAPEQAETLLRSGIRRLLTLQLREPIQRLKRNLPGLQTMSLYYVGVGTQEDLREDLLTAILDQTFLNSAPLPRTREAFSTCLNQGKPRLQSVANELCSSVQDTLAAYHEVRKILNGDLPPGWFEAIEDIHEQLAWLIYPGFVTQTPPEWRQHLPRYLKAIAARLRKIKQAPDKDQQRRVDISRLWERCKTHWKQNSTRGMIDPELERFRWQLEELRVSMFAQELKTAMPVSLKRLEEQWDRVSV
;
A
#
# COMPACT_ATOMS: atom_id res chain seq x y z
N MET A 1 46.23 -21.39 4.22
CA MET A 1 46.69 -21.49 2.81
C MET A 1 45.46 -21.46 1.92
N ALA A 2 45.39 -20.43 1.07
CA ALA A 2 44.56 -20.24 -0.13
C ALA A 2 43.07 -20.65 -0.12
N THR A 3 42.21 -19.63 0.01
CA THR A 3 40.91 -19.51 -0.65
C THR A 3 41.00 -19.81 -2.16
N PRO A 4 40.06 -20.55 -2.77
CA PRO A 4 39.86 -20.46 -4.20
C PRO A 4 39.09 -19.16 -4.49
N HIS A 5 39.81 -18.14 -4.94
CA HIS A 5 39.22 -17.01 -5.65
C HIS A 5 38.59 -17.53 -6.95
N ALA A 6 37.28 -17.77 -6.92
CA ALA A 6 36.50 -17.75 -8.16
C ALA A 6 36.63 -16.33 -8.75
N ASP A 7 37.14 -16.30 -9.97
CA ASP A 7 37.75 -15.18 -10.63
C ASP A 7 36.81 -13.96 -10.76
N ARG A 8 37.26 -12.79 -10.28
CA ARG A 8 36.57 -11.50 -10.43
C ARG A 8 36.55 -11.00 -11.90
N SER A 9 37.16 -11.73 -12.82
CA SER A 9 37.40 -11.28 -14.21
C SER A 9 36.36 -11.70 -15.26
N LEU A 10 35.43 -12.63 -14.96
CA LEU A 10 34.43 -13.14 -15.92
C LEU A 10 33.01 -12.54 -15.73
N ARG A 11 32.90 -11.22 -15.57
CA ARG A 11 31.59 -10.53 -15.56
C ARG A 11 31.33 -9.85 -16.89
N MET A 12 30.26 -10.25 -17.57
CA MET A 12 29.79 -9.62 -18.81
C MET A 12 29.65 -8.11 -18.63
N ARG A 13 30.23 -7.34 -19.56
CA ARG A 13 30.03 -5.89 -19.63
C ARG A 13 28.80 -5.62 -20.48
N LEU A 14 27.77 -5.10 -19.85
CA LEU A 14 26.52 -4.72 -20.49
C LEU A 14 26.66 -3.28 -21.01
N ARG A 15 26.22 -3.04 -22.24
CA ARG A 15 26.11 -1.71 -22.85
C ARG A 15 24.67 -1.56 -23.30
N VAL A 16 24.02 -0.51 -22.82
CA VAL A 16 22.70 -0.09 -23.31
C VAL A 16 22.93 1.01 -24.34
N LEU A 17 22.35 0.82 -25.52
CA LEU A 17 22.46 1.75 -26.64
C LEU A 17 21.12 2.47 -26.81
N ASP A 18 21.14 3.71 -27.26
CA ASP A 18 19.95 4.41 -27.76
C ASP A 18 19.61 4.00 -29.20
N ALA A 19 18.55 4.61 -29.73
CA ALA A 19 18.07 4.37 -31.09
C ALA A 19 19.09 4.71 -32.19
N ASP A 20 20.07 5.56 -31.91
CA ASP A 20 21.13 5.97 -32.83
C ASP A 20 22.43 5.16 -32.62
N GLY A 21 22.38 4.12 -31.78
CA GLY A 21 23.51 3.24 -31.47
C GLY A 21 24.54 3.85 -30.50
N LYS A 22 24.22 5.00 -29.88
CA LYS A 22 25.09 5.64 -28.89
C LYS A 22 24.91 4.97 -27.53
N VAL A 23 26.01 4.78 -26.81
CA VAL A 23 25.97 4.16 -25.47
C VAL A 23 25.33 5.12 -24.48
N LEU A 24 24.14 4.77 -23.98
CA LEU A 24 23.47 5.48 -22.89
C LEU A 24 24.14 5.16 -21.56
N VAL A 25 24.33 3.87 -21.27
CA VAL A 25 24.98 3.43 -20.04
C VAL A 25 25.75 2.14 -20.27
N GLN A 26 26.82 1.94 -19.50
CA GLN A 26 27.61 0.72 -19.55
C GLN A 26 28.10 0.33 -18.17
N GLY A 27 28.14 -0.97 -17.89
CA GLY A 27 28.55 -1.47 -16.59
C GLY A 27 28.58 -2.99 -16.53
N ARG A 28 28.82 -3.53 -15.34
CA ARG A 28 28.86 -4.98 -15.09
C ARG A 28 27.78 -5.43 -14.09
N ASP A 29 26.89 -4.52 -13.71
CA ASP A 29 25.80 -4.74 -12.75
C ASP A 29 24.48 -4.35 -13.46
N LEU A 30 23.71 -5.36 -13.85
CA LEU A 30 22.48 -5.19 -14.62
C LEU A 30 21.44 -4.39 -13.83
N GLU A 31 21.33 -4.62 -12.52
CA GLU A 31 20.32 -3.98 -11.69
C GLU A 31 20.63 -2.50 -11.49
N ARG A 32 21.92 -2.16 -11.33
CA ARG A 32 22.36 -0.75 -11.29
C ARG A 32 22.16 -0.04 -12.63
N ILE A 33 22.36 -0.74 -13.74
CA ILE A 33 22.11 -0.23 -15.09
C ILE A 33 20.62 0.04 -15.32
N LYS A 34 19.75 -0.93 -14.99
CA LYS A 34 18.29 -0.78 -15.08
C LYS A 34 17.77 0.36 -14.19
N ALA A 35 18.25 0.46 -12.95
CA ALA A 35 17.85 1.51 -12.03
C ALA A 35 18.23 2.91 -12.54
N GLY A 36 19.40 3.06 -13.14
CA GLY A 36 19.86 4.34 -13.71
C GLY A 36 19.10 4.79 -14.96
N LEU A 37 18.50 3.85 -15.70
CA LEU A 37 17.79 4.12 -16.95
C LEU A 37 16.27 4.13 -16.80
N LYS A 38 15.71 3.83 -15.63
CA LYS A 38 14.27 3.66 -15.44
C LYS A 38 13.46 4.91 -15.84
N GLY A 39 13.96 6.11 -15.55
CA GLY A 39 13.31 7.38 -15.95
C GLY A 39 13.38 7.64 -17.45
N GLU A 40 14.58 7.59 -18.04
CA GLU A 40 14.78 7.82 -19.48
C GLU A 40 14.09 6.74 -20.35
N ALA A 41 14.04 5.50 -19.86
CA ALA A 41 13.31 4.41 -20.51
C ALA A 41 11.80 4.64 -20.49
N GLN A 42 11.24 5.13 -19.38
CA GLN A 42 9.81 5.46 -19.28
C GLN A 42 9.43 6.63 -20.21
N ASP A 43 10.23 7.69 -20.25
CA ASP A 43 9.95 8.85 -21.10
C ASP A 43 10.06 8.49 -22.60
N SER A 44 11.06 7.68 -22.97
CA SER A 44 11.24 7.22 -24.35
C SER A 44 10.22 6.18 -24.80
N PHE A 45 9.62 5.44 -23.85
CA PHE A 45 8.49 4.54 -24.08
C PHE A 45 7.18 5.31 -24.24
N ALA A 46 6.95 6.36 -23.44
CA ALA A 46 5.77 7.21 -23.55
C ALA A 46 5.71 8.04 -24.85
N ALA A 47 6.84 8.19 -25.55
CA ALA A 47 6.93 8.91 -26.83
C ALA A 47 6.74 7.99 -28.07
N LEU A 48 6.30 6.75 -27.88
CA LEU A 48 6.13 5.77 -28.95
C LEU A 48 4.82 6.01 -29.71
N PRO A 49 4.81 6.04 -31.05
CA PRO A 49 3.60 6.30 -31.83
C PRO A 49 2.63 5.10 -31.75
N THR A 50 1.82 5.08 -30.70
CA THR A 50 0.75 4.10 -30.46
C THR A 50 -0.59 4.84 -30.36
N PRO A 51 -1.05 5.48 -31.46
CA PRO A 51 -2.16 6.45 -31.44
C PRO A 51 -3.49 5.87 -30.92
N GLU A 52 -3.67 4.55 -30.99
CA GLU A 52 -4.83 3.85 -30.44
C GLU A 52 -4.89 3.89 -28.89
N PHE A 53 -3.75 3.97 -28.22
CA PHE A 53 -3.63 4.05 -26.75
C PHE A 53 -3.08 5.39 -26.26
N GLU A 54 -3.05 6.41 -27.11
CA GLU A 54 -2.66 7.77 -26.76
C GLU A 54 -3.87 8.70 -26.88
N ARG A 55 -4.51 8.97 -25.75
CA ARG A 55 -5.67 9.87 -25.70
C ARG A 55 -5.68 10.72 -24.46
N ASP A 56 -5.89 12.02 -24.64
CA ASP A 56 -6.03 12.96 -23.52
C ASP A 56 -7.49 13.23 -23.18
N ASN A 57 -7.70 13.81 -21.99
CA ASN A 57 -9.00 14.29 -21.54
C ASN A 57 -10.11 13.25 -21.60
N VAL A 58 -9.80 12.00 -21.26
CA VAL A 58 -10.77 10.92 -21.14
C VAL A 58 -11.77 11.27 -20.04
N ARG A 59 -13.06 11.26 -20.37
CA ARG A 59 -14.17 11.56 -19.44
C ARG A 59 -15.22 10.46 -19.37
N ASP A 60 -15.21 9.54 -20.33
CA ASP A 60 -16.11 8.41 -20.45
C ASP A 60 -15.36 7.23 -21.09
N TRP A 61 -15.92 6.02 -21.00
CA TRP A 61 -15.38 4.81 -21.62
C TRP A 61 -15.70 4.77 -23.12
N ASN A 62 -14.93 5.50 -23.92
CA ASN A 62 -15.13 5.69 -25.37
C ASN A 62 -13.89 5.35 -26.20
N PHE A 63 -13.07 4.42 -25.72
CA PHE A 63 -11.77 4.04 -26.28
C PHE A 63 -11.65 2.52 -26.51
N GLY A 64 -12.76 1.78 -26.50
CA GLY A 64 -12.76 0.33 -26.74
C GLY A 64 -12.30 -0.51 -25.55
N GLU A 65 -11.83 -1.72 -25.81
CA GLU A 65 -11.25 -2.62 -24.81
C GLU A 65 -9.81 -2.21 -24.46
N LEU A 66 -9.44 -2.36 -23.20
CA LEU A 66 -8.06 -2.23 -22.72
C LEU A 66 -7.44 -3.62 -22.61
N PRO A 67 -6.71 -4.11 -23.63
CA PRO A 67 -6.05 -5.40 -23.54
C PRO A 67 -5.03 -5.41 -22.41
N THR A 68 -4.75 -6.58 -21.85
CA THR A 68 -3.79 -6.73 -20.74
C THR A 68 -2.35 -6.42 -21.16
N GLN A 69 -2.03 -6.62 -22.43
CA GLN A 69 -0.74 -6.27 -23.04
C GLN A 69 -0.94 -6.07 -24.54
N VAL A 70 -0.05 -5.30 -25.15
CA VAL A 70 0.09 -5.16 -26.60
C VAL A 70 1.55 -5.33 -27.00
N GLU A 71 1.77 -5.89 -28.18
CA GLU A 71 3.09 -6.06 -28.76
C GLU A 71 3.23 -5.16 -29.97
N PHE A 72 4.35 -4.46 -30.08
CA PHE A 72 4.66 -3.60 -31.22
C PHE A 72 6.16 -3.66 -31.52
N VAL A 73 6.52 -3.34 -32.76
CA VAL A 73 7.91 -3.40 -33.24
C VAL A 73 8.46 -1.98 -33.38
N ARG A 74 9.64 -1.74 -32.82
CA ARG A 74 10.42 -0.51 -33.03
C ARG A 74 11.86 -0.88 -33.37
N ASN A 75 12.38 -0.39 -34.49
CA ASN A 75 13.76 -0.66 -34.93
C ASN A 75 14.09 -2.17 -34.92
N ASP A 76 13.19 -2.99 -35.46
CA ASP A 76 13.27 -4.46 -35.50
C ASP A 76 13.30 -5.17 -34.12
N ILE A 77 13.01 -4.44 -33.03
CA ILE A 77 12.87 -4.98 -31.68
C ILE A 77 11.39 -5.07 -31.33
N SER A 78 10.93 -6.27 -30.95
CA SER A 78 9.60 -6.48 -30.38
C SER A 78 9.57 -6.00 -28.93
N LEU A 79 8.68 -5.06 -28.65
CA LEU A 79 8.45 -4.47 -27.34
C LEU A 79 7.03 -4.81 -26.85
N LYS A 80 6.88 -4.88 -25.53
CA LYS A 80 5.59 -5.07 -24.86
C LYS A 80 5.18 -3.78 -24.18
N GLY A 81 3.91 -3.42 -24.32
CA GLY A 81 3.30 -2.34 -23.58
C GLY A 81 2.00 -2.76 -22.90
N TYR A 82 1.66 -2.03 -21.85
CA TYR A 82 0.51 -2.33 -21.00
C TYR A 82 -0.41 -1.10 -21.00
N PRO A 83 -1.52 -1.13 -21.75
CA PRO A 83 -2.49 -0.04 -21.77
C PRO A 83 -3.10 0.23 -20.40
N THR A 84 -3.25 1.51 -20.06
CA THR A 84 -3.77 1.91 -18.76
C THR A 84 -4.42 3.30 -18.80
N LEU A 85 -5.27 3.59 -17.81
CA LEU A 85 -5.83 4.92 -17.59
C LEU A 85 -4.99 5.66 -16.55
N CYS A 86 -4.31 6.72 -16.98
CA CYS A 86 -3.42 7.53 -16.15
C CYS A 86 -4.12 8.81 -15.68
N PRO A 87 -4.38 8.98 -14.37
CA PRO A 87 -4.78 10.28 -13.83
C PRO A 87 -3.64 11.29 -14.01
N GLN A 88 -4.00 12.51 -14.40
CA GLN A 88 -3.06 13.61 -14.63
C GLN A 88 -3.05 14.60 -13.45
N PRO A 89 -1.97 15.39 -13.27
CA PRO A 89 -1.88 16.38 -12.18
C PRO A 89 -2.99 17.44 -12.20
N ASP A 90 -3.51 17.79 -13.37
CA ASP A 90 -4.63 18.72 -13.55
C ASP A 90 -6.02 18.08 -13.26
N GLY A 91 -6.02 16.81 -12.88
CA GLY A 91 -7.23 16.01 -12.64
C GLY A 91 -7.89 15.47 -13.91
N SER A 92 -7.31 15.65 -15.10
CA SER A 92 -7.76 14.95 -16.30
C SER A 92 -7.36 13.47 -16.25
N LEU A 93 -7.89 12.68 -17.19
CA LEU A 93 -7.47 11.30 -17.41
C LEU A 93 -6.91 11.17 -18.81
N ALA A 94 -5.89 10.34 -18.94
CA ALA A 94 -5.27 10.04 -20.21
C ALA A 94 -5.17 8.53 -20.39
N LEU A 95 -5.42 8.05 -21.61
CA LEU A 95 -5.06 6.70 -22.03
C LEU A 95 -3.57 6.72 -22.42
N ARG A 96 -2.81 5.77 -21.88
CA ARG A 96 -1.37 5.64 -22.13
C ARG A 96 -0.96 4.17 -22.19
N LEU A 97 0.22 3.95 -22.75
CA LEU A 97 0.97 2.70 -22.66
C LEU A 97 2.11 2.86 -21.65
N VAL A 98 2.27 1.89 -20.74
CA VAL A 98 3.44 1.81 -19.85
C VAL A 98 4.22 0.52 -20.09
N ASP A 99 5.45 0.46 -19.59
CA ASP A 99 6.43 -0.60 -19.84
C ASP A 99 6.42 -1.71 -18.78
N ALA A 100 5.68 -1.53 -17.67
CA ALA A 100 5.57 -2.49 -16.58
C ALA A 100 4.12 -2.86 -16.24
N PRO A 101 3.78 -4.16 -16.10
CA PRO A 101 2.41 -4.60 -15.84
C PRO A 101 1.88 -4.15 -14.46
N GLU A 102 2.72 -4.19 -13.43
CA GLU A 102 2.35 -3.77 -12.07
C GLU A 102 2.05 -2.27 -11.99
N GLN A 103 2.83 -1.47 -12.72
CA GLN A 103 2.59 -0.03 -12.87
C GLN A 103 1.27 0.22 -13.62
N ALA A 104 1.01 -0.54 -14.69
CA ALA A 104 -0.22 -0.43 -15.47
C ALA A 104 -1.47 -0.71 -14.63
N GLU A 105 -1.46 -1.77 -13.81
CA GLU A 105 -2.55 -2.12 -12.90
C GLU A 105 -2.77 -1.04 -11.82
N THR A 106 -1.68 -0.53 -11.23
CA THR A 106 -1.75 0.55 -10.23
C THR A 106 -2.36 1.81 -10.81
N LEU A 107 -1.89 2.23 -11.98
CA LEU A 107 -2.44 3.37 -12.71
C LEU A 107 -3.90 3.12 -13.08
N LEU A 108 -4.23 1.93 -13.60
CA LEU A 108 -5.57 1.58 -14.03
C LEU A 108 -6.56 1.68 -12.88
N ARG A 109 -6.22 1.17 -11.68
CA ARG A 109 -7.05 1.32 -10.48
C ARG A 109 -7.33 2.79 -10.18
N SER A 110 -6.31 3.63 -10.15
CA SER A 110 -6.45 5.06 -9.88
C SER A 110 -7.21 5.81 -11.00
N GLY A 111 -7.02 5.41 -12.25
CA GLY A 111 -7.69 5.95 -13.42
C GLY A 111 -9.17 5.59 -13.45
N ILE A 112 -9.53 4.34 -13.14
CA ILE A 112 -10.93 3.91 -13.00
C ILE A 112 -11.59 4.66 -11.85
N ARG A 113 -10.93 4.82 -10.69
CA ARG A 113 -11.45 5.62 -9.57
C ARG A 113 -11.76 7.05 -10.00
N ARG A 114 -10.87 7.67 -10.78
CA ARG A 114 -11.10 9.01 -11.32
C ARG A 114 -12.26 9.02 -12.32
N LEU A 115 -12.37 8.01 -13.18
CA LEU A 115 -13.45 7.89 -14.15
C LEU A 115 -14.80 7.71 -13.44
N LEU A 116 -14.87 6.87 -12.40
CA LEU A 116 -16.02 6.75 -11.50
C LEU A 116 -16.39 8.10 -10.87
N THR A 117 -15.38 8.88 -10.47
CA THR A 117 -15.60 10.21 -9.88
C THR A 117 -16.24 11.20 -10.87
N LEU A 118 -15.85 11.12 -12.14
CA LEU A 118 -16.45 11.92 -13.22
C LEU A 118 -17.90 11.48 -13.50
N GLN A 119 -18.16 10.17 -13.53
CA GLN A 119 -19.47 9.59 -13.83
C GLN A 119 -20.48 9.71 -12.67
N LEU A 120 -20.00 9.72 -11.42
CA LEU A 120 -20.81 9.79 -10.20
C LEU A 120 -20.61 11.12 -9.44
N ARG A 121 -20.42 12.22 -10.18
CA ARG A 121 -20.10 13.54 -9.62
C ARG A 121 -21.02 13.95 -8.46
N GLU A 122 -22.33 13.91 -8.67
CA GLU A 122 -23.31 14.33 -7.65
C GLU A 122 -23.31 13.44 -6.40
N PRO A 123 -23.43 12.09 -6.49
CA PRO A 123 -23.31 11.20 -5.34
C PRO A 123 -22.02 11.41 -4.55
N ILE A 124 -20.88 11.52 -5.24
CA ILE A 124 -19.57 11.65 -4.58
C ILE A 124 -19.41 13.03 -3.93
N GLN A 125 -19.87 14.11 -4.57
CA GLN A 125 -19.86 15.43 -3.93
C GLN A 125 -20.76 15.49 -2.70
N ARG A 126 -21.92 14.83 -2.74
CA ARG A 126 -22.81 14.71 -1.56
C ARG A 126 -22.12 13.94 -0.44
N LEU A 127 -21.49 12.81 -0.77
CA LEU A 127 -20.74 12.01 0.19
C LEU A 127 -19.57 12.79 0.79
N LYS A 128 -18.77 13.48 -0.03
CA LYS A 128 -17.64 14.32 0.42
C LYS A 128 -18.06 15.37 1.45
N ARG A 129 -19.24 15.99 1.26
CA ARG A 129 -19.80 17.00 2.18
C ARG A 129 -20.35 16.38 3.47
N ASN A 130 -20.86 15.16 3.41
CA ASN A 130 -21.61 14.51 4.48
C ASN A 130 -21.02 13.15 4.90
N LEU A 131 -19.70 13.08 5.10
CA LEU A 131 -19.07 11.86 5.63
C LEU A 131 -19.49 11.66 7.11
N PRO A 132 -20.08 10.50 7.47
CA PRO A 132 -20.47 10.20 8.85
C PRO A 132 -19.27 10.29 9.80
N GLY A 133 -19.45 10.96 10.94
CA GLY A 133 -18.44 10.99 12.01
C GLY A 133 -17.16 11.78 11.72
N LEU A 134 -17.04 12.44 10.54
CA LEU A 134 -15.78 13.07 10.11
C LEU A 134 -15.25 14.10 11.11
N GLN A 135 -16.12 14.91 11.71
CA GLN A 135 -15.72 15.92 12.69
C GLN A 135 -15.03 15.27 13.89
N THR A 136 -15.65 14.25 14.50
CA THR A 136 -15.08 13.52 15.64
C THR A 136 -13.80 12.79 15.26
N MET A 137 -13.78 12.10 14.12
CA MET A 137 -12.58 11.44 13.61
C MET A 137 -11.43 12.43 13.43
N SER A 138 -11.71 13.63 12.92
CA SER A 138 -10.70 14.67 12.72
C SER A 138 -10.04 15.13 14.02
N LEU A 139 -10.79 15.18 15.13
CA LEU A 139 -10.25 15.55 16.44
C LEU A 139 -9.23 14.50 16.93
N TYR A 140 -9.48 13.22 16.69
CA TYR A 140 -8.57 12.13 17.06
C TYR A 140 -7.36 12.01 16.11
N TYR A 141 -7.51 12.50 14.88
CA TYR A 141 -6.50 12.47 13.84
C TYR A 141 -5.48 13.63 13.93
N VAL A 142 -5.68 14.59 14.83
CA VAL A 142 -4.75 15.72 15.06
C VAL A 142 -3.36 15.21 15.40
N GLY A 143 -2.35 15.67 14.67
CA GLY A 143 -0.95 15.24 14.80
C GLY A 143 -0.57 14.06 13.92
N VAL A 144 -1.55 13.45 13.21
CA VAL A 144 -1.29 12.50 12.12
C VAL A 144 -1.39 13.22 10.78
N GLY A 145 -2.49 13.96 10.55
CA GLY A 145 -2.71 14.76 9.35
C GLY A 145 -3.87 15.73 9.50
N THR A 146 -4.34 16.30 8.38
CA THR A 146 -5.46 17.25 8.37
C THR A 146 -6.81 16.56 8.16
N GLN A 147 -7.89 17.30 8.41
CA GLN A 147 -9.24 16.82 8.09
C GLN A 147 -9.43 16.58 6.58
N GLU A 148 -8.81 17.37 5.70
CA GLU A 148 -8.91 17.15 4.25
C GLU A 148 -8.17 15.87 3.86
N ASP A 149 -6.99 15.60 4.43
CA ASP A 149 -6.26 14.36 4.18
C ASP A 149 -7.10 13.13 4.55
N LEU A 150 -7.71 13.16 5.75
CA LEU A 150 -8.58 12.08 6.21
C LEU A 150 -9.84 11.94 5.34
N ARG A 151 -10.43 13.05 4.91
CA ARG A 151 -11.60 13.08 4.02
C ARG A 151 -11.28 12.41 2.68
N GLU A 152 -10.17 12.75 2.06
CA GLU A 152 -9.74 12.17 0.78
C GLU A 152 -9.35 10.69 0.92
N ASP A 153 -8.71 10.32 2.02
CA ASP A 153 -8.38 8.92 2.32
C ASP A 153 -9.65 8.06 2.51
N LEU A 154 -10.62 8.56 3.29
CA LEU A 154 -11.92 7.91 3.45
C LEU A 154 -12.65 7.78 2.11
N LEU A 155 -12.74 8.84 1.31
CA LEU A 155 -13.40 8.79 0.01
C LEU A 155 -12.74 7.76 -0.91
N THR A 156 -11.41 7.76 -0.95
CA THR A 156 -10.63 6.81 -1.76
C THR A 156 -10.93 5.38 -1.35
N ALA A 157 -10.87 5.08 -0.05
CA ALA A 157 -11.16 3.75 0.46
C ALA A 157 -12.63 3.33 0.25
N ILE A 158 -13.59 4.24 0.37
CA ILE A 158 -15.01 3.98 0.08
C ILE A 158 -15.20 3.61 -1.39
N LEU A 159 -14.60 4.37 -2.31
CA LEU A 159 -14.69 4.09 -3.74
C LEU A 159 -14.05 2.75 -4.09
N ASP A 160 -12.87 2.47 -3.55
CA ASP A 160 -12.19 1.20 -3.78
C ASP A 160 -13.00 0.02 -3.24
N GLN A 161 -13.54 0.12 -2.03
CA GLN A 161 -14.36 -0.94 -1.43
C GLN A 161 -15.70 -1.13 -2.15
N THR A 162 -16.30 -0.05 -2.67
CA THR A 162 -17.60 -0.11 -3.35
C THR A 162 -17.50 -0.65 -4.78
N PHE A 163 -16.44 -0.27 -5.50
CA PHE A 163 -16.33 -0.46 -6.95
C PHE A 163 -15.16 -1.35 -7.39
N LEU A 164 -14.05 -1.39 -6.63
CA LEU A 164 -12.76 -1.95 -7.08
C LEU A 164 -12.23 -3.05 -6.15
N ASN A 165 -13.07 -3.62 -5.29
CA ASN A 165 -12.69 -4.66 -4.35
C ASN A 165 -12.60 -6.06 -5.00
N SER A 166 -13.07 -6.20 -6.24
CA SER A 166 -13.07 -7.46 -6.99
C SER A 166 -12.05 -7.38 -8.11
N ALA A 167 -11.17 -8.37 -8.20
CA ALA A 167 -10.33 -8.59 -9.37
C ALA A 167 -11.08 -9.46 -10.40
N PRO A 168 -10.87 -9.27 -11.72
CA PRO A 168 -10.01 -8.25 -12.34
C PRO A 168 -10.68 -6.86 -12.41
N LEU A 169 -9.86 -5.81 -12.58
CA LEU A 169 -10.37 -4.46 -12.84
C LEU A 169 -11.11 -4.38 -14.19
N PRO A 170 -12.14 -3.51 -14.32
CA PRO A 170 -12.81 -3.27 -15.59
C PRO A 170 -11.84 -2.90 -16.73
N ARG A 171 -11.91 -3.65 -17.83
CA ARG A 171 -11.14 -3.42 -19.07
C ARG A 171 -12.02 -3.20 -20.29
N THR A 172 -13.35 -3.20 -20.12
CA THR A 172 -14.32 -2.92 -21.18
C THR A 172 -15.41 -1.96 -20.67
N ARG A 173 -16.15 -1.37 -21.60
CA ARG A 173 -17.27 -0.48 -21.28
C ARG A 173 -18.36 -1.20 -20.50
N GLU A 174 -18.63 -2.45 -20.86
CA GLU A 174 -19.64 -3.31 -20.26
C GLU A 174 -19.26 -3.66 -18.83
N ALA A 175 -17.99 -4.02 -18.59
CA ALA A 175 -17.47 -4.29 -17.25
C ALA A 175 -17.51 -3.04 -16.36
N PHE A 176 -17.13 -1.88 -16.91
CA PHE A 176 -17.18 -0.60 -16.19
C PHE A 176 -18.62 -0.19 -15.85
N SER A 177 -19.54 -0.34 -16.80
CA SER A 177 -20.97 -0.05 -16.60
C SER A 177 -21.60 -0.98 -15.57
N THR A 178 -21.22 -2.27 -15.58
CA THR A 178 -21.64 -3.25 -14.57
C THR A 178 -21.16 -2.86 -13.18
N CYS A 179 -19.88 -2.49 -13.07
CA CYS A 179 -19.28 -1.97 -11.82
C CYS A 179 -20.04 -0.75 -11.28
N LEU A 180 -20.34 0.24 -12.14
CA LEU A 180 -21.16 1.41 -11.79
C LEU A 180 -22.54 1.03 -11.25
N ASN A 181 -23.26 0.19 -12.00
CA ASN A 181 -24.65 -0.18 -11.68
C ASN A 181 -24.75 -0.98 -10.38
N GLN A 182 -23.78 -1.85 -10.08
CA GLN A 182 -23.74 -2.64 -8.86
C GLN A 182 -23.23 -1.84 -7.65
N GLY A 183 -22.29 -0.92 -7.85
CA GLY A 183 -21.68 -0.15 -6.76
C GLY A 183 -22.55 1.02 -6.30
N LYS A 184 -23.19 1.75 -7.23
CA LYS A 184 -23.99 2.95 -6.93
C LYS A 184 -25.03 2.75 -5.79
N PRO A 185 -25.87 1.70 -5.76
CA PRO A 185 -26.85 1.51 -4.69
C PRO A 185 -26.21 1.19 -3.33
N ARG A 186 -24.98 0.67 -3.30
CA ARG A 186 -24.25 0.29 -2.07
C ARG A 186 -23.35 1.39 -1.52
N LEU A 187 -23.11 2.45 -2.29
CA LEU A 187 -22.14 3.50 -1.95
C LEU A 187 -22.37 4.09 -0.54
N GLN A 188 -23.63 4.37 -0.19
CA GLN A 188 -23.95 4.95 1.12
C GLN A 188 -23.77 3.95 2.27
N SER A 189 -24.15 2.68 2.10
CA SER A 189 -23.99 1.68 3.17
C SER A 189 -22.52 1.38 3.42
N VAL A 190 -21.72 1.22 2.36
CA VAL A 190 -20.26 1.04 2.45
C VAL A 190 -19.59 2.24 3.14
N ALA A 191 -20.02 3.47 2.80
CA ALA A 191 -19.53 4.66 3.48
C ALA A 191 -19.82 4.64 5.00
N ASN A 192 -21.04 4.29 5.38
CA ASN A 192 -21.43 4.22 6.80
C ASN A 192 -20.62 3.16 7.56
N GLU A 193 -20.50 1.95 7.00
CA GLU A 193 -19.74 0.84 7.60
C GLU A 193 -18.25 1.20 7.76
N LEU A 194 -17.63 1.74 6.71
CA LEU A 194 -16.22 2.11 6.76
C LEU A 194 -15.98 3.26 7.74
N CYS A 195 -16.78 4.32 7.68
CA CYS A 195 -16.64 5.46 8.61
C CYS A 195 -16.85 5.03 10.06
N SER A 196 -17.79 4.12 10.33
CA SER A 196 -17.97 3.56 11.68
C SER A 196 -16.70 2.81 12.15
N SER A 197 -16.15 1.94 11.30
CA SER A 197 -14.93 1.19 11.64
C SER A 197 -13.71 2.10 11.84
N VAL A 198 -13.57 3.15 11.02
CA VAL A 198 -12.46 4.12 11.15
C VAL A 198 -12.66 5.00 12.39
N GLN A 199 -13.88 5.36 12.74
CA GLN A 199 -14.18 6.08 13.97
C GLN A 199 -13.79 5.27 15.20
N ASP A 200 -14.12 3.98 15.25
CA ASP A 200 -13.70 3.06 16.33
C ASP A 200 -12.18 2.93 16.40
N THR A 201 -11.52 2.91 15.24
CA THR A 201 -10.06 2.86 15.14
C THR A 201 -9.43 4.12 15.74
N LEU A 202 -9.88 5.30 15.31
CA LEU A 202 -9.32 6.57 15.77
C LEU A 202 -9.66 6.87 17.23
N ALA A 203 -10.82 6.43 17.72
CA ALA A 203 -11.13 6.49 19.14
C ALA A 203 -10.16 5.63 19.98
N ALA A 204 -9.89 4.39 19.56
CA ALA A 204 -8.91 3.53 20.23
C ALA A 204 -7.49 4.11 20.15
N TYR A 205 -7.12 4.72 19.02
CA TYR A 205 -5.85 5.43 18.86
C TYR A 205 -5.71 6.60 19.83
N HIS A 206 -6.77 7.41 19.96
CA HIS A 206 -6.81 8.52 20.90
C HIS A 206 -6.65 8.07 22.36
N GLU A 207 -7.31 6.98 22.75
CA GLU A 207 -7.15 6.41 24.10
C GLU A 207 -5.71 5.97 24.38
N VAL A 208 -5.02 5.36 23.41
CA VAL A 208 -3.61 5.01 23.56
C VAL A 208 -2.76 6.28 23.74
N ARG A 209 -2.96 7.31 22.91
CA ARG A 209 -2.24 8.58 23.03
C ARG A 209 -2.47 9.28 24.35
N LYS A 210 -3.69 9.23 24.89
CA LYS A 210 -4.01 9.80 26.19
C LYS A 210 -3.20 9.14 27.32
N ILE A 211 -3.00 7.82 27.25
CA ILE A 211 -2.15 7.10 28.20
C ILE A 211 -0.67 7.49 28.01
N LEU A 212 -0.22 7.57 26.75
CA LEU A 212 1.18 7.93 26.42
C LEU A 212 1.56 9.35 26.84
N ASN A 213 0.60 10.29 26.82
CA ASN A 213 0.80 11.66 27.27
C ASN A 213 0.69 11.84 28.80
N GLY A 214 0.38 10.77 29.54
CA GLY A 214 0.35 10.79 31.00
C GLY A 214 1.73 10.70 31.63
N ASP A 215 1.77 10.71 32.96
CA ASP A 215 3.00 10.45 33.70
C ASP A 215 3.35 8.95 33.66
N LEU A 216 4.47 8.62 33.03
CA LEU A 216 4.91 7.25 32.79
C LEU A 216 6.29 7.01 33.44
N PRO A 217 6.48 5.87 34.13
CA PRO A 217 7.76 5.57 34.77
C PRO A 217 8.95 5.55 33.78
N PRO A 218 10.11 6.13 34.13
CA PRO A 218 11.29 6.16 33.26
C PRO A 218 11.76 4.76 32.80
N GLY A 219 11.57 3.74 33.65
CA GLY A 219 11.93 2.36 33.32
C GLY A 219 11.12 1.73 32.17
N TRP A 220 10.10 2.40 31.65
CA TRP A 220 9.30 1.90 30.53
C TRP A 220 9.74 2.45 29.17
N PHE A 221 10.82 3.22 29.12
CA PHE A 221 11.30 3.90 27.92
C PHE A 221 11.30 2.98 26.67
N GLU A 222 11.93 1.81 26.74
CA GLU A 222 12.01 0.89 25.60
C GLU A 222 10.65 0.30 25.19
N ALA A 223 9.71 0.14 26.12
CA ALA A 223 8.35 -0.31 25.79
C ALA A 223 7.55 0.81 25.13
N ILE A 224 7.75 2.06 25.56
CA ILE A 224 7.12 3.24 24.99
C ILE A 224 7.64 3.49 23.56
N GLU A 225 8.95 3.36 23.33
CA GLU A 225 9.53 3.46 21.98
C GLU A 225 8.96 2.41 21.03
N ASP A 226 8.91 1.13 21.45
CA ASP A 226 8.30 0.06 20.67
C ASP A 226 6.82 0.31 20.36
N ILE A 227 6.07 0.88 21.31
CA ILE A 227 4.66 1.27 21.12
C ILE A 227 4.53 2.44 20.15
N HIS A 228 5.37 3.47 20.26
CA HIS A 228 5.35 4.58 19.31
C HIS A 228 5.65 4.12 17.89
N GLU A 229 6.63 3.23 17.72
CA GLU A 229 6.90 2.64 16.42
C GLU A 229 5.71 1.82 15.93
N GLN A 230 5.14 0.95 16.76
CA GLN A 230 3.94 0.18 16.39
C GLN A 230 2.79 1.11 15.94
N LEU A 231 2.53 2.19 16.66
CA LEU A 231 1.49 3.17 16.33
C LEU A 231 1.75 3.85 14.97
N ALA A 232 2.99 4.23 14.69
CA ALA A 232 3.36 4.88 13.43
C ALA A 232 3.13 3.99 12.20
N TRP A 233 3.14 2.66 12.39
CA TRP A 233 2.84 1.69 11.33
C TRP A 233 1.36 1.30 11.24
N LEU A 234 0.55 1.61 12.25
CA LEU A 234 -0.90 1.35 12.24
C LEU A 234 -1.69 2.58 11.79
N ILE A 235 -1.28 3.78 12.21
CA ILE A 235 -1.99 5.04 12.00
C ILE A 235 -1.00 6.09 11.47
N TYR A 236 -1.14 6.41 10.19
CA TYR A 236 -0.31 7.33 9.43
C TYR A 236 -1.17 7.99 8.32
N PRO A 237 -0.69 9.05 7.65
CA PRO A 237 -1.38 9.64 6.51
C PRO A 237 -1.71 8.63 5.42
N GLY A 238 -3.00 8.41 5.15
CA GLY A 238 -3.45 7.44 4.14
C GLY A 238 -3.69 6.02 4.65
N PHE A 239 -3.65 5.79 5.98
CA PHE A 239 -3.78 4.45 6.56
C PHE A 239 -5.10 3.75 6.20
N VAL A 240 -6.18 4.49 5.92
CA VAL A 240 -7.47 3.87 5.59
C VAL A 240 -7.35 3.16 4.24
N THR A 241 -6.89 3.85 3.21
CA THR A 241 -6.72 3.27 1.88
C THR A 241 -5.60 2.24 1.83
N GLN A 242 -4.46 2.53 2.46
CA GLN A 242 -3.24 1.73 2.35
C GLN A 242 -3.26 0.45 3.19
N THR A 243 -4.10 0.39 4.24
CA THR A 243 -4.28 -0.86 5.01
C THR A 243 -5.17 -1.83 4.21
N PRO A 244 -4.72 -3.08 3.98
CA PRO A 244 -5.54 -4.08 3.30
C PRO A 244 -6.88 -4.29 4.03
N PRO A 245 -8.02 -4.41 3.31
CA PRO A 245 -9.34 -4.48 3.92
C PRO A 245 -9.50 -5.56 5.00
N GLU A 246 -8.89 -6.73 4.81
CA GLU A 246 -8.93 -7.85 5.75
C GLU A 246 -8.29 -7.52 7.12
N TRP A 247 -7.30 -6.62 7.13
CA TRP A 247 -6.60 -6.19 8.35
C TRP A 247 -7.17 -4.90 8.92
N ARG A 248 -7.74 -4.02 8.08
CA ARG A 248 -8.31 -2.73 8.48
C ARG A 248 -9.38 -2.87 9.57
N GLN A 249 -10.24 -3.87 9.44
CA GLN A 249 -11.28 -4.20 10.45
C GLN A 249 -10.70 -4.57 11.83
N HIS A 250 -9.42 -4.95 11.91
CA HIS A 250 -8.75 -5.35 13.14
C HIS A 250 -7.96 -4.23 13.81
N LEU A 251 -7.77 -3.08 13.14
CA LEU A 251 -7.06 -1.92 13.72
C LEU A 251 -7.60 -1.50 15.10
N PRO A 252 -8.92 -1.42 15.36
CA PRO A 252 -9.43 -1.12 16.70
C PRO A 252 -8.95 -2.14 17.75
N ARG A 253 -8.86 -3.42 17.39
CA ARG A 253 -8.41 -4.48 18.30
C ARG A 253 -6.92 -4.38 18.59
N TYR A 254 -6.08 -4.08 17.59
CA TYR A 254 -4.64 -3.88 17.79
C TYR A 254 -4.37 -2.68 18.71
N LEU A 255 -5.07 -1.57 18.49
CA LEU A 255 -4.94 -0.38 19.35
C LEU A 255 -5.43 -0.64 20.78
N LYS A 256 -6.54 -1.38 20.95
CA LYS A 256 -7.01 -1.83 22.28
C LYS A 256 -6.00 -2.75 22.97
N ALA A 257 -5.27 -3.59 22.21
CA ALA A 257 -4.20 -4.42 22.75
C ALA A 257 -3.01 -3.59 23.26
N ILE A 258 -2.65 -2.51 22.55
CA ILE A 258 -1.64 -1.55 23.01
C ILE A 258 -2.08 -0.89 24.33
N ALA A 259 -3.34 -0.42 24.41
CA ALA A 259 -3.87 0.15 25.65
C ALA A 259 -3.86 -0.87 26.81
N ALA A 260 -4.18 -2.13 26.54
CA ALA A 260 -4.11 -3.20 27.54
C ALA A 260 -2.67 -3.46 28.00
N ARG A 261 -1.70 -3.46 27.08
CA ARG A 261 -0.26 -3.57 27.39
C ARG A 261 0.19 -2.46 28.34
N LEU A 262 -0.12 -1.21 28.01
CA LEU A 262 0.22 -0.02 28.83
C LEU A 262 -0.38 -0.07 30.24
N ARG A 263 -1.52 -0.75 30.44
CA ARG A 263 -2.07 -0.97 31.78
C ARG A 263 -1.36 -2.10 32.53
N LYS A 264 -1.01 -3.19 31.84
CA LYS A 264 -0.42 -4.40 32.44
C LYS A 264 1.07 -4.25 32.77
N ILE A 265 1.81 -3.43 32.02
CA ILE A 265 3.24 -3.18 32.29
C ILE A 265 3.49 -2.63 33.71
N LYS A 266 2.49 -1.93 34.31
CA LYS A 266 2.51 -1.50 35.72
C LYS A 266 2.70 -2.66 36.70
N GLN A 267 2.10 -3.81 36.41
CA GLN A 267 2.04 -4.95 37.32
C GLN A 267 3.16 -5.96 37.06
N ALA A 268 3.65 -6.05 35.82
CA ALA A 268 4.63 -7.05 35.41
C ALA A 268 5.60 -6.52 34.34
N PRO A 269 6.48 -5.56 34.69
CA PRO A 269 7.43 -4.96 33.74
C PRO A 269 8.40 -5.98 33.15
N ASP A 270 8.91 -6.93 33.95
CA ASP A 270 9.84 -7.96 33.48
C ASP A 270 9.20 -8.88 32.41
N LYS A 271 7.90 -9.20 32.56
CA LYS A 271 7.16 -9.98 31.58
C LYS A 271 6.94 -9.22 30.27
N ASP A 272 6.72 -7.90 30.35
CA ASP A 272 6.64 -7.05 29.16
C ASP A 272 7.98 -7.05 28.42
N GLN A 273 9.08 -6.84 29.16
CA GLN A 273 10.43 -6.84 28.62
C GLN A 273 10.76 -8.14 27.89
N GLN A 274 10.51 -9.30 28.51
CA GLN A 274 10.75 -10.61 27.88
C GLN A 274 9.99 -10.76 26.55
N ARG A 275 8.69 -10.43 26.54
CA ARG A 275 7.86 -10.52 25.32
C ARG A 275 8.28 -9.53 24.24
N ARG A 276 8.69 -8.32 24.65
CA ARG A 276 9.17 -7.28 23.75
C ARG A 276 10.43 -7.73 23.02
N VAL A 277 11.40 -8.35 23.71
CA VAL A 277 12.65 -8.83 23.09
C VAL A 277 12.37 -9.77 21.91
N ASP A 278 11.46 -10.73 22.08
CA ASP A 278 11.09 -11.66 21.02
C ASP A 278 10.46 -10.94 19.82
N ILE A 279 9.55 -9.99 20.08
CA ILE A 279 8.89 -9.22 19.04
C ILE A 279 9.86 -8.29 18.31
N SER A 280 10.73 -7.58 19.04
CA SER A 280 11.70 -6.65 18.46
C SER A 280 12.64 -7.37 17.49
N ARG A 281 13.09 -8.59 17.82
CA ARG A 281 13.92 -9.39 16.89
C ARG A 281 13.21 -9.65 15.56
N LEU A 282 11.95 -10.10 15.60
CA LEU A 282 11.16 -10.37 14.39
C LEU A 282 10.84 -9.08 13.63
N TRP A 283 10.60 -8.00 14.37
CA TRP A 283 10.25 -6.70 13.81
C TRP A 283 11.41 -6.03 13.07
N GLU A 284 12.62 -6.04 13.64
CA GLU A 284 13.81 -5.52 12.96
C GLU A 284 14.12 -6.28 11.65
N ARG A 285 13.89 -7.59 11.65
CA ARG A 285 14.01 -8.43 10.45
C ARG A 285 13.02 -7.97 9.38
N CYS A 286 11.76 -7.79 9.74
CA CYS A 286 10.71 -7.28 8.86
C CYS A 286 11.04 -5.90 8.27
N LYS A 287 11.41 -4.93 9.12
CA LYS A 287 11.75 -3.57 8.69
C LYS A 287 12.91 -3.54 7.71
N THR A 288 13.95 -4.35 7.98
CA THR A 288 15.13 -4.43 7.12
C THR A 288 14.76 -4.92 5.71
N HIS A 289 13.97 -5.99 5.61
CA HIS A 289 13.51 -6.51 4.31
C HIS A 289 12.54 -5.56 3.62
N TRP A 290 11.64 -4.91 4.37
CA TRP A 290 10.72 -3.92 3.81
C TRP A 290 11.47 -2.78 3.11
N LYS A 291 12.54 -2.27 3.75
CA LYS A 291 13.40 -1.23 3.18
C LYS A 291 14.13 -1.72 1.92
N GLN A 292 14.63 -2.96 1.92
CA GLN A 292 15.29 -3.55 0.76
C GLN A 292 14.35 -3.72 -0.43
N ASN A 293 13.15 -4.25 -0.20
CA ASN A 293 12.12 -4.43 -1.22
C ASN A 293 11.67 -3.09 -1.80
N SER A 294 11.44 -2.10 -0.95
CA SER A 294 11.12 -0.73 -1.37
C SER A 294 12.21 -0.14 -2.28
N THR A 295 13.49 -0.33 -1.93
CA THR A 295 14.62 0.14 -2.76
C THR A 295 14.69 -0.55 -4.12
N ARG A 296 14.28 -1.82 -4.20
CA ARG A 296 14.23 -2.61 -5.44
C ARG A 296 12.92 -2.41 -6.23
N GLY A 297 11.95 -1.69 -5.66
CA GLY A 297 10.60 -1.59 -6.22
C GLY A 297 9.85 -2.92 -6.24
N MET A 298 10.19 -3.84 -5.34
CA MET A 298 9.56 -5.15 -5.21
C MET A 298 8.42 -5.09 -4.18
N ILE A 299 7.31 -5.75 -4.49
CA ILE A 299 6.19 -5.97 -3.57
C ILE A 299 6.19 -7.46 -3.20
N ASP A 300 6.27 -7.77 -1.91
CA ASP A 300 6.24 -9.15 -1.41
C ASP A 300 5.00 -9.36 -0.53
N PRO A 301 3.97 -10.06 -1.03
CA PRO A 301 2.76 -10.36 -0.26
C PRO A 301 3.02 -11.18 1.00
N GLU A 302 4.04 -12.04 1.02
CA GLU A 302 4.36 -12.85 2.20
C GLU A 302 5.01 -12.00 3.30
N LEU A 303 5.75 -10.95 2.94
CA LEU A 303 6.28 -9.95 3.89
C LEU A 303 5.15 -9.11 4.50
N GLU A 304 4.18 -8.67 3.69
CA GLU A 304 2.98 -7.97 4.19
C GLU A 304 2.19 -8.87 5.14
N ARG A 305 1.98 -10.14 4.76
CA ARG A 305 1.32 -11.11 5.62
C ARG A 305 2.06 -11.31 6.94
N PHE A 306 3.39 -11.44 6.91
CA PHE A 306 4.22 -11.55 8.11
C PHE A 306 4.07 -10.31 9.01
N ARG A 307 4.09 -9.10 8.42
CA ARG A 307 3.88 -7.83 9.11
C ARG A 307 2.58 -7.83 9.91
N TRP A 308 1.48 -8.33 9.35
CA TRP A 308 0.19 -8.38 10.05
C TRP A 308 0.10 -9.51 11.08
N GLN A 309 0.75 -10.66 10.83
CA GLN A 309 0.87 -11.71 11.84
C GLN A 309 1.64 -11.25 13.09
N LEU A 310 2.57 -10.28 12.96
CA LEU A 310 3.20 -9.65 14.12
C LEU A 310 2.19 -8.90 15.01
N GLU A 311 1.17 -8.26 14.45
CA GLU A 311 0.12 -7.62 15.25
C GLU A 311 -0.73 -8.66 15.99
N GLU A 312 -1.03 -9.80 15.35
CA GLU A 312 -1.68 -10.92 16.03
C GLU A 312 -0.81 -11.47 17.17
N LEU A 313 0.50 -11.60 16.95
CA LEU A 313 1.42 -12.04 17.99
C LEU A 313 1.42 -11.07 19.17
N ARG A 314 1.47 -9.76 18.91
CA ARG A 314 1.35 -8.71 19.94
C ARG A 314 0.04 -8.84 20.74
N VAL A 315 -1.09 -9.07 20.07
CA VAL A 315 -2.37 -9.34 20.77
C VAL A 315 -2.25 -10.60 21.65
N SER A 316 -1.71 -11.70 21.13
CA SER A 316 -1.57 -12.96 21.88
C SER A 316 -0.65 -12.85 23.10
N MET A 317 0.36 -11.98 23.03
CA MET A 317 1.33 -11.79 24.11
C MET A 317 0.83 -10.80 25.16
N PHE A 318 0.22 -9.68 24.75
CA PHE A 318 -0.10 -8.59 25.68
C PHE A 318 -1.58 -8.52 26.07
N ALA A 319 -2.49 -9.04 25.26
CA ALA A 319 -3.94 -8.85 25.41
C ALA A 319 -4.75 -10.10 25.01
N GLN A 320 -4.44 -11.24 25.63
CA GLN A 320 -5.06 -12.55 25.34
C GLN A 320 -6.60 -12.53 25.40
N GLU A 321 -7.17 -11.70 26.27
CA GLU A 321 -8.61 -11.49 26.42
C GLU A 321 -9.30 -11.00 25.15
N LEU A 322 -8.56 -10.32 24.26
CA LEU A 322 -9.11 -9.79 23.00
C LEU A 322 -9.19 -10.86 21.89
N LYS A 323 -8.55 -12.01 22.09
CA LYS A 323 -8.41 -13.12 21.12
C LYS A 323 -7.71 -12.69 19.82
N THR A 324 -7.13 -13.67 19.12
CA THR A 324 -6.50 -13.46 17.81
C THR A 324 -7.48 -13.79 16.69
N ALA A 325 -7.35 -13.12 15.55
CA ALA A 325 -8.17 -13.41 14.36
C ALA A 325 -7.74 -14.73 13.69
N MET A 326 -6.48 -15.14 13.93
CA MET A 326 -5.93 -16.39 13.44
C MET A 326 -5.00 -17.03 14.48
N PRO A 327 -4.75 -18.34 14.38
CA PRO A 327 -3.77 -19.00 15.22
C PRO A 327 -2.35 -18.45 14.98
N VAL A 328 -1.68 -17.96 16.03
CA VAL A 328 -0.37 -17.29 15.93
C VAL A 328 0.57 -17.75 17.04
N SER A 329 1.88 -17.79 16.76
CA SER A 329 2.95 -18.08 17.73
C SER A 329 4.30 -17.67 17.13
N LEU A 330 5.35 -17.55 17.94
CA LEU A 330 6.71 -17.30 17.45
C LEU A 330 7.14 -18.31 16.38
N LYS A 331 6.88 -19.60 16.62
CA LYS A 331 7.20 -20.68 15.67
C LYS A 331 6.50 -20.47 14.32
N ARG A 332 5.21 -20.12 14.34
CA ARG A 332 4.44 -19.86 13.11
C ARG A 332 4.93 -18.64 12.36
N LEU A 333 5.39 -17.60 13.06
CA LEU A 333 5.99 -16.44 12.40
C LEU A 333 7.33 -16.81 11.75
N GLU A 334 8.18 -17.61 12.40
CA GLU A 334 9.42 -18.08 11.77
C GLU A 334 9.10 -18.94 10.51
N GLU A 335 8.11 -19.83 10.57
CA GLU A 335 7.65 -20.59 9.39
C GLU A 335 7.07 -19.69 8.28
N GLN A 336 6.36 -18.62 8.63
CA GLN A 336 5.88 -17.61 7.67
C GLN A 336 7.06 -16.84 7.08
N TRP A 337 8.08 -16.54 7.88
CA TRP A 337 9.27 -15.84 7.43
C TRP A 337 10.01 -16.62 6.34
N ASP A 338 10.09 -17.95 6.45
CA ASP A 338 10.76 -18.79 5.44
C ASP A 338 10.12 -18.70 4.04
N ARG A 339 8.92 -18.11 3.93
CA ARG A 339 8.22 -17.86 2.65
C ARG A 339 8.49 -16.47 2.08
N VAL A 340 9.04 -15.55 2.88
CA VAL A 340 9.38 -14.19 2.45
C VAL A 340 10.53 -14.28 1.46
N SER A 341 10.38 -13.61 0.32
CA SER A 341 11.40 -13.56 -0.72
C SER A 341 12.59 -12.72 -0.24
N VAL A 342 13.81 -13.20 -0.51
CA VAL A 342 15.09 -12.59 -0.08
C VAL A 342 15.68 -11.71 -1.18
#